data_AF-A0A964XHF6-F1
#
_entry.id   AF-A0A964XHF6-F1
#
_cell.length_a   1.000
_cell.length_b   1.000
_cell.length_c   1.000
_cell.angle_alpha   90.00
_cell.angle_beta   90.00
_cell.angle_gamma   90.00
#
_symmetry.space_group_name_H-M   'P 1'
#
loop_
_entity.id
_entity.type
_entity.pdbx_description
1 polymer ?
#
loop_
_entity_poly.entity_id
_entity_poly.type
_entity_poly.pdbx_seq_one_letter_code
_entity_poly.pdbx_strand_id
1 'polypeptide(L)'
;MVTKVDHNPSWIPTPGIVRRAREQGIYLKSSYGPNDPDNPMGAVKLIINFTGRPELRYVRIHGAAEEDDLGRHLSNGCIRMRNPDILAMVRSFEGRLPRVHFFT
;
A
#
# COMPACT_ATOMS: atom_id res chain seq x y z
N MET A 1 4.00 7.99 12.32
CA MET A 1 3.90 6.78 13.16
C MET A 1 3.00 5.77 12.47
N VAL A 2 3.32 4.48 12.53
CA VAL A 2 2.38 3.44 12.07
C VAL A 2 1.22 3.38 13.05
N THR A 3 -0.01 3.46 12.55
CA THR A 3 -1.23 3.42 13.37
C THR A 3 -1.99 2.11 13.25
N LYS A 4 -1.79 1.37 12.15
CA LYS A 4 -2.38 0.05 11.95
C LYS A 4 -1.53 -0.79 11.01
N VAL A 5 -1.41 -2.08 11.34
CA VAL A 5 -1.01 -3.14 10.41
C VAL A 5 -2.26 -3.89 9.97
N ASP A 6 -2.53 -3.91 8.68
CA ASP A 6 -3.66 -4.60 8.07
C ASP A 6 -3.13 -5.82 7.31
N HIS A 7 -3.21 -6.99 7.93
CA HIS A 7 -2.88 -8.26 7.28
C HIS A 7 -4.03 -8.64 6.36
N ASN A 8 -3.68 -9.08 5.15
CA ASN A 8 -4.65 -9.44 4.12
C ASN A 8 -5.67 -8.30 3.80
N PRO A 9 -5.15 -7.12 3.40
CA PRO A 9 -5.94 -5.90 3.33
C PRO A 9 -6.94 -5.91 2.18
N SER A 10 -8.12 -5.30 2.37
CA SER A 10 -8.96 -4.89 1.25
C SER A 10 -8.46 -3.58 0.62
N TRP A 11 -8.86 -3.35 -0.64
CA TRP A 11 -8.59 -2.13 -1.38
C TRP A 11 -9.78 -1.67 -2.23
N ILE A 12 -9.95 -0.36 -2.31
CA ILE A 12 -10.93 0.30 -3.17
C ILE A 12 -10.18 1.33 -4.01
N PRO A 13 -10.22 1.25 -5.35
CA PRO A 13 -9.56 2.23 -6.20
C PRO A 13 -10.21 3.60 -6.02
N THR A 14 -9.37 4.65 -5.95
CA THR A 14 -9.88 6.02 -5.91
C THR A 14 -10.44 6.42 -7.29
N PRO A 15 -11.33 7.43 -7.36
CA PRO A 15 -11.85 7.89 -8.65
C PRO A 15 -10.76 8.28 -9.67
N GLY A 16 -9.64 8.84 -9.20
CA GLY A 16 -8.50 9.16 -10.06
C GLY A 16 -7.80 7.93 -10.64
N ILE A 17 -7.67 6.86 -9.84
CA ILE A 17 -7.11 5.58 -10.30
C ILE A 17 -8.05 4.93 -11.32
N VAL A 18 -9.36 4.91 -11.06
CA VAL A 18 -10.36 4.39 -12.00
C VAL A 18 -10.30 5.15 -13.33
N ARG A 19 -10.21 6.49 -13.29
CA ARG A 19 -10.13 7.30 -14.51
C ARG A 19 -8.87 6.97 -15.32
N ARG A 20 -7.69 6.94 -14.70
CA ARG A 20 -6.43 6.63 -15.39
C ARG A 20 -6.42 5.22 -15.99
N ALA A 21 -6.94 4.24 -15.26
CA ALA A 21 -7.07 2.88 -15.77
C ALA A 21 -7.96 2.85 -17.03
N ARG A 22 -9.10 3.57 -17.01
CA ARG A 22 -10.00 3.68 -18.18
C ARG A 22 -9.34 4.35 -19.37
N GLU A 23 -8.52 5.38 -19.16
CA GLU A 23 -7.72 6.03 -20.23
C GLU A 23 -6.77 5.03 -20.92
N GLN A 24 -6.38 3.96 -20.22
CA GLN A 24 -5.54 2.86 -20.71
C GLN A 24 -6.37 1.65 -21.20
N GLY A 25 -7.69 1.74 -21.26
CA GLY A 25 -8.57 0.63 -21.64
C GLY A 25 -8.75 -0.45 -20.56
N ILE A 26 -8.33 -0.18 -19.32
CA ILE A 26 -8.41 -1.12 -18.19
C ILE A 26 -9.66 -0.82 -17.35
N TYR A 27 -10.44 -1.86 -17.07
CA TYR A 27 -11.64 -1.78 -16.23
C TYR A 27 -11.39 -2.45 -14.87
N LEU A 28 -11.25 -1.64 -13.82
CA LEU A 28 -10.99 -2.12 -12.47
C LEU A 28 -12.27 -2.60 -11.77
N LYS A 29 -12.15 -3.63 -10.92
CA LYS A 29 -13.19 -4.00 -9.94
C LYS A 29 -13.50 -2.80 -9.02
N SER A 30 -14.73 -2.72 -8.51
CA SER A 30 -15.12 -1.69 -7.53
C SER A 30 -14.42 -1.85 -6.18
N SER A 31 -14.01 -3.08 -5.86
CA SER A 31 -13.22 -3.41 -4.67
C SER A 31 -12.43 -4.69 -4.89
N TYR A 32 -11.35 -4.83 -4.14
CA TYR A 32 -10.49 -6.01 -4.08
C TYR A 32 -10.46 -6.46 -2.61
N GLY A 33 -10.84 -7.71 -2.39
CA GLY A 33 -11.00 -8.26 -1.04
C GLY A 33 -9.71 -8.84 -0.46
N PRO A 34 -9.77 -9.31 0.78
CA PRO A 34 -8.75 -10.20 1.33
C PRO A 34 -8.61 -11.46 0.46
N ASN A 35 -7.38 -11.95 0.28
CA ASN A 35 -7.00 -13.09 -0.57
C ASN A 35 -7.28 -12.94 -2.07
N ASP A 36 -7.69 -11.76 -2.56
CA ASP A 36 -7.80 -11.53 -4.00
C ASP A 36 -6.38 -11.43 -4.59
N PRO A 37 -5.98 -12.32 -5.53
CA PRO A 37 -4.64 -12.32 -6.11
C PRO A 37 -4.34 -11.03 -6.89
N ASP A 38 -5.37 -10.34 -7.40
CA ASP A 38 -5.23 -9.09 -8.13
C ASP A 38 -5.17 -7.86 -7.22
N ASN A 39 -5.25 -8.04 -5.89
CA ASN A 39 -5.30 -6.94 -4.96
C ASN A 39 -3.93 -6.23 -4.90
N PRO A 40 -3.84 -4.97 -5.36
CA PRO A 40 -2.55 -4.29 -5.48
C PRO A 40 -1.91 -3.98 -4.12
N MET A 41 -2.63 -4.16 -3.00
CA MET A 41 -2.08 -4.01 -1.66
C MET A 41 -1.23 -5.20 -1.22
N GLY A 42 -1.30 -6.35 -1.91
CA GLY A 42 -0.56 -7.56 -1.56
C GLY A 42 -0.89 -8.09 -0.17
N ALA A 43 0.09 -8.69 0.49
CA ALA A 43 -0.11 -9.42 1.75
C ALA A 43 -0.40 -8.53 2.96
N VAL A 44 0.10 -7.29 2.96
CA VAL A 44 0.08 -6.39 4.14
C VAL A 44 -0.05 -4.94 3.69
N LYS A 45 -0.79 -4.14 4.46
CA LYS A 45 -0.87 -2.69 4.32
C LYS A 45 -0.66 -2.01 5.67
N LEU A 46 0.32 -1.11 5.74
CA LEU A 46 0.59 -0.25 6.89
C LEU A 46 -0.09 1.10 6.70
N ILE A 47 -0.88 1.50 7.71
CA ILE A 47 -1.43 2.85 7.79
C ILE A 47 -0.46 3.70 8.61
N ILE A 48 -0.06 4.83 8.04
CA ILE A 48 0.89 5.74 8.65
C ILE A 48 0.20 7.08 8.88
N ASN A 49 0.27 7.58 10.11
CA ASN A 49 -0.05 8.95 10.42
C ASN A 49 1.21 9.81 10.26
N PHE A 50 1.12 10.83 9.42
CA PHE A 50 2.17 11.78 9.14
C PHE A 50 1.89 13.09 9.88
N THR A 51 2.35 13.18 11.13
CA THR A 51 2.16 14.38 11.96
C THR A 51 2.79 15.60 11.28
N GLY A 52 2.01 16.66 11.09
CA GLY A 52 2.46 17.90 10.45
C GLY A 52 2.62 17.83 8.92
N ARG A 53 2.24 16.73 8.27
CA ARG A 53 2.35 16.53 6.81
C ARG A 53 1.02 16.00 6.23
N PRO A 54 -0.06 16.81 6.26
CA PRO A 54 -1.41 16.38 5.86
C PRO A 54 -1.53 15.97 4.39
N GLU A 55 -0.60 16.39 3.54
CA GLU A 55 -0.49 15.99 2.13
C GLU A 55 -0.12 14.51 1.97
N LEU A 56 0.54 13.90 2.97
CA LEU A 56 0.96 12.50 2.95
C LEU A 56 -0.07 11.54 3.57
N ARG A 57 -1.25 12.04 4.00
CA ARG A 57 -2.25 11.24 4.74
C ARG A 57 -2.76 9.98 4.01
N TYR A 58 -2.60 9.88 2.69
CA TYR A 58 -2.99 8.71 1.90
C TYR A 58 -1.83 7.80 1.52
N VAL A 59 -0.59 8.15 1.86
CA VAL A 59 0.57 7.29 1.64
C VAL A 59 0.50 6.08 2.56
N ARG A 60 0.67 4.89 1.98
CA ARG A 60 0.76 3.62 2.70
C ARG A 60 2.08 2.94 2.35
N ILE A 61 2.57 2.09 3.25
CA ILE A 61 3.54 1.05 2.88
C ILE A 61 2.75 -0.23 2.72
N HIS A 62 2.83 -0.90 1.57
CA HIS A 62 2.09 -2.13 1.34
C HIS A 62 2.89 -3.14 0.50
N GLY A 63 2.39 -4.37 0.41
CA GLY A 63 2.93 -5.40 -0.46
C GLY A 63 2.67 -5.11 -1.94
N ALA A 64 2.66 -6.14 -2.77
CA ALA A 64 2.31 -6.02 -4.19
C ALA A 64 1.59 -7.28 -4.67
N ALA A 65 0.66 -7.14 -5.61
CA ALA A 65 0.17 -8.27 -6.40
C ALA A 65 1.26 -8.71 -7.39
N GLU A 66 1.77 -7.75 -8.16
CA GLU A 66 2.83 -7.96 -9.17
C GLU A 66 4.17 -7.38 -8.70
N GLU A 67 5.20 -8.24 -8.61
CA GLU A 67 6.54 -7.85 -8.14
C GLU A 67 7.39 -7.19 -9.23
N ASP A 68 7.14 -7.47 -10.51
CA ASP A 68 7.93 -6.96 -11.65
C ASP A 68 7.89 -5.42 -11.80
N ASP A 69 6.88 -4.78 -11.21
CA ASP A 69 6.70 -3.33 -11.21
C ASP A 69 7.38 -2.63 -10.02
N LEU A 70 7.97 -3.38 -9.09
CA LEU A 70 8.71 -2.81 -7.97
C LEU A 70 10.01 -2.13 -8.45
N GLY A 71 10.40 -1.06 -7.76
CA GLY A 71 11.56 -0.24 -8.14
C GLY A 71 11.30 0.73 -9.31
N ARG A 72 10.08 0.75 -9.88
CA ARG A 72 9.67 1.69 -10.92
C ARG A 72 8.84 2.84 -10.35
N HIS A 73 8.87 3.99 -11.02
CA HIS A 73 8.07 5.17 -10.65
C HIS A 73 6.60 5.07 -11.11
N LEU A 74 5.91 4.02 -10.65
CA LEU A 74 4.52 3.70 -11.04
C LEU A 74 3.51 3.90 -9.91
N SER A 75 3.98 4.18 -8.69
CA SER A 75 3.09 4.36 -7.55
C SER A 75 2.39 5.73 -7.60
N ASN A 76 1.17 5.80 -7.07
CA ASN A 76 0.48 7.07 -6.83
C ASN A 76 0.87 7.69 -5.46
N GLY A 77 2.12 7.49 -5.02
CA GLY A 77 2.66 7.99 -3.76
C GLY A 77 2.75 6.96 -2.62
N CYS A 78 2.23 5.75 -2.79
CA CYS A 78 2.46 4.66 -1.83
C CYS A 78 3.85 4.03 -2.00
N ILE A 79 4.41 3.49 -0.93
CA ILE A 79 5.65 2.71 -0.95
C ILE A 79 5.26 1.23 -1.08
N ARG A 80 5.77 0.56 -2.12
CA ARG A 80 5.50 -0.85 -2.39
C ARG A 80 6.72 -1.69 -2.02
N MET A 81 6.47 -2.89 -1.50
CA MET A 81 7.50 -3.89 -1.17
C MET A 81 7.08 -5.25 -1.73
N ARG A 82 8.05 -6.15 -1.93
CA ARG A 82 7.73 -7.58 -2.17
C ARG A 82 7.00 -8.12 -0.96
N ASN A 83 6.08 -9.07 -1.18
CA ASN A 83 5.27 -9.61 -0.08
C ASN A 83 6.12 -10.27 1.02
N PRO A 84 7.17 -11.06 0.72
CA PRO A 84 8.05 -11.61 1.75
C PRO A 84 8.75 -10.54 2.61
N ASP A 85 9.16 -9.43 1.99
CA ASP A 85 9.93 -8.37 2.65
C ASP A 85 9.07 -7.59 3.65
N ILE A 86 7.87 -7.15 3.25
CA ILE A 86 6.98 -6.43 4.17
C ILE A 86 6.48 -7.32 5.31
N LEU A 87 6.26 -8.61 5.04
CA LEU A 87 5.91 -9.58 6.08
C LEU A 87 7.06 -9.76 7.08
N ALA A 88 8.30 -9.85 6.59
CA ALA A 88 9.48 -9.93 7.45
C ALA A 88 9.65 -8.67 8.31
N MET A 89 9.48 -7.50 7.71
CA MET A 89 9.53 -6.21 8.42
C MET A 89 8.43 -6.12 9.49
N VAL A 90 7.19 -6.52 9.19
CA VAL A 90 6.12 -6.51 10.19
C VAL A 90 6.40 -7.49 11.33
N ARG A 91 6.98 -8.66 11.06
CA ARG A 91 7.37 -9.59 12.13
C ARG A 91 8.42 -8.98 13.07
N SER A 92 9.34 -8.17 12.55
CA SER A 92 10.37 -7.52 13.37
C SER A 92 9.82 -6.46 14.32
N PHE A 93 8.54 -6.09 14.21
CA PHE A 93 7.89 -5.16 15.12
C PHE A 93 7.55 -5.81 16.47
N GLU A 94 7.51 -7.15 16.56
CA GLU A 94 7.12 -7.89 17.77
C GLU A 94 5.80 -7.38 18.38
N GLY A 95 4.83 -7.02 17.53
CA GLY A 95 3.54 -6.47 17.94
C GLY A 95 3.54 -5.00 18.35
N ARG A 96 4.70 -4.32 18.34
CA ARG A 96 4.81 -2.89 18.65
C ARG A 96 4.75 -2.04 17.38
N LEU A 97 3.81 -1.10 17.30
CA LEU A 97 3.72 -0.21 16.14
C LEU A 97 4.92 0.76 16.09
N PRO A 98 5.73 0.74 15.01
CA PRO A 98 6.93 1.56 14.96
C PRO A 98 6.62 3.04 14.70
N ARG A 99 7.56 3.89 15.11
CA ARG A 99 7.60 5.28 14.68
C ARG A 99 8.26 5.37 13.31
N VAL A 100 7.71 6.24 12.47
CA VAL A 100 8.25 6.54 11.15
C VAL A 100 8.73 7.98 11.21
N HIS A 101 10.00 8.19 10.91
CA HIS A 101 10.65 9.50 10.84
C HIS A 101 10.94 9.80 9.37
N PHE A 102 10.57 10.99 8.92
CA PHE A 102 10.89 11.47 7.58
C PHE A 102 11.92 12.58 7.75
N PHE A 103 13.05 12.42 7.09
CA PHE A 103 14.07 13.46 7.00
C PHE A 103 13.87 14.22 5.69
N THR A 104 14.11 15.53 5.73
CA THR A 104 14.11 16.43 4.57
C THR A 104 15.53 16.86 4.28
#